data_AF-K8P3L4-F1
#
_entry.id   AF-K8P3L4-F1
#
_cell.length_a   1.000
_cell.length_b   1.000
_cell.length_c   1.000
_cell.angle_alpha   90.00
_cell.angle_beta   90.00
_cell.angle_gamma   90.00
#
_symmetry.space_group_name_H-M   'P 1'
#
loop_
_entity.id
_entity.type
_entity.pdbx_description
1 polymer ?
#
loop_
_entity_poly.entity_id
_entity_poly.type
_entity_poly.pdbx_seq_one_letter_code
_entity_poly.pdbx_strand_id
1 'polypeptide(L)'
;MSEPAQEHCRVLSLDGGGAKGFYTLGALKEIEALVGCPLFEKFDLIYGTSTGAIIAALLGLGKSVEEIRTLYRDHVVKVMAAWLPSSKTAALEELAADVFGELKFDAFKTDIGIVGTRWLEERPIIFKTNRRQAFSGKASFEAGFGCTIADAVIGSCSAYPFFEKKFVLTGHGERIEVRDGGFVANNPALFAIVDATESLGFPRTDVRVVSIGVGEYPPPKLPTWSVRKWASKLPTMVFLQKTMEISTQSMDQLRKVLFREVQTVRIHNKYTQPELATDMLEVDLDKLNTLWLRGRDSARDAESDLKKFLL
;
A
#
# COMPACT_ATOMS: atom_id res chain seq x y z
N MET A 1 -24.19 -26.83 -8.29
CA MET A 1 -22.89 -27.38 -7.83
C MET A 1 -22.26 -26.31 -6.98
N SER A 2 -22.07 -26.54 -5.69
CA SER A 2 -21.35 -25.61 -4.82
C SER A 2 -19.90 -25.52 -5.29
N GLU A 3 -19.35 -24.31 -5.38
CA GLU A 3 -17.90 -24.13 -5.57
C GLU A 3 -17.14 -24.95 -4.50
N PRO A 4 -16.02 -25.60 -4.85
CA PRO A 4 -15.21 -26.28 -3.85
C PRO A 4 -14.83 -25.28 -2.76
N ALA A 5 -14.94 -25.70 -1.50
CA ALA A 5 -14.60 -24.86 -0.36
C ALA A 5 -13.13 -24.41 -0.50
N GLN A 6 -12.92 -23.10 -0.52
CA GLN A 6 -11.59 -22.53 -0.62
C GLN A 6 -10.77 -22.91 0.61
N GLU A 7 -9.74 -23.72 0.40
CA GLU A 7 -8.95 -24.31 1.48
C GLU A 7 -8.06 -23.27 2.18
N HIS A 8 -7.64 -22.21 1.48
CA HIS A 8 -6.79 -21.15 2.01
C HIS A 8 -7.21 -19.77 1.54
N CYS A 9 -7.09 -18.77 2.42
CA CYS A 9 -7.20 -17.35 2.07
C CYS A 9 -5.80 -16.75 1.91
N ARG A 10 -5.47 -16.35 0.68
CA ARG A 10 -4.19 -15.75 0.30
C ARG A 10 -4.32 -14.24 0.33
N VAL A 11 -3.57 -13.63 1.24
CA VAL A 11 -3.58 -12.19 1.49
C VAL A 11 -2.30 -11.56 0.97
N LEU A 12 -2.42 -10.50 0.18
CA LEU A 12 -1.32 -9.62 -0.19
C LEU A 12 -1.44 -8.29 0.58
N SER A 13 -0.38 -7.88 1.26
CA SER A 13 -0.33 -6.61 2.00
C SER A 13 0.83 -5.76 1.51
N LEU A 14 0.55 -4.53 1.09
CA LEU A 14 1.51 -3.60 0.50
C LEU A 14 1.69 -2.37 1.37
N ASP A 15 2.91 -2.15 1.86
CA ASP A 15 3.23 -1.02 2.71
C ASP A 15 3.22 0.33 1.97
N GLY A 16 3.07 1.41 2.73
CA GLY A 16 3.32 2.77 2.26
C GLY A 16 4.82 3.12 2.23
N GLY A 17 5.19 4.07 1.38
CA GLY A 17 6.60 4.49 1.28
C GLY A 17 6.99 5.46 0.17
N GLY A 18 6.04 6.13 -0.49
CA GLY A 18 6.31 7.08 -1.58
C GLY A 18 7.03 6.42 -2.76
N ALA A 19 8.01 7.11 -3.35
CA ALA A 19 8.77 6.62 -4.50
C ALA A 19 9.40 5.23 -4.30
N LYS A 20 9.64 4.79 -3.06
CA LYS A 20 10.22 3.48 -2.76
C LYS A 20 9.33 2.29 -3.17
N GLY A 21 8.10 2.52 -3.61
CA GLY A 21 7.22 1.51 -4.22
C GLY A 21 7.85 0.75 -5.40
N PHE A 22 8.91 1.27 -6.03
CA PHE A 22 9.70 0.51 -7.02
C PHE A 22 10.25 -0.81 -6.43
N TYR A 23 10.65 -0.83 -5.15
CA TYR A 23 11.03 -2.06 -4.45
C TYR A 23 9.86 -3.06 -4.41
N THR A 24 8.68 -2.59 -4.00
CA THR A 24 7.46 -3.40 -3.93
C THR A 24 7.11 -4.00 -5.29
N LEU A 25 7.15 -3.18 -6.35
CA LEU A 25 6.86 -3.63 -7.71
C LEU A 25 7.89 -4.65 -8.21
N GLY A 26 9.17 -4.50 -7.83
CA GLY A 26 10.21 -5.47 -8.15
C GLY A 26 9.95 -6.84 -7.51
N ALA A 27 9.56 -6.85 -6.24
CA ALA A 27 9.17 -8.08 -5.54
C ALA A 27 7.92 -8.72 -6.16
N LEU A 28 6.90 -7.91 -6.45
CA LEU A 28 5.67 -8.36 -7.12
C LEU A 28 5.96 -8.97 -8.49
N LYS A 29 6.98 -8.49 -9.22
CA LYS A 29 7.31 -9.03 -10.54
C LYS A 29 7.79 -10.47 -10.48
N GLU A 30 8.61 -10.80 -9.49
CA GLU A 30 9.06 -12.18 -9.29
C GLU A 30 7.91 -13.06 -8.78
N ILE A 31 7.00 -12.52 -7.95
CA ILE A 31 5.81 -13.26 -7.49
C ILE A 31 4.87 -13.54 -8.67
N GLU A 32 4.59 -12.55 -9.53
CA GLU A 32 3.76 -12.70 -10.73
C GLU A 32 4.34 -13.76 -11.67
N ALA A 33 5.67 -13.74 -11.88
CA ALA A 33 6.36 -14.74 -12.67
C ALA A 33 6.30 -16.14 -12.03
N LEU A 34 6.40 -16.23 -10.70
CA LEU A 34 6.35 -17.49 -9.95
C LEU A 34 4.98 -18.17 -10.08
N VAL A 35 3.89 -17.39 -9.98
CA VAL A 35 2.52 -17.93 -10.00
C VAL A 35 1.94 -18.09 -11.41
N GLY A 36 2.55 -17.44 -12.41
CA GLY A 36 2.21 -17.61 -13.83
C GLY A 36 0.85 -17.03 -14.25
N CYS A 37 0.22 -16.22 -13.40
CA CYS A 37 -1.08 -15.57 -13.63
C CYS A 37 -1.10 -14.15 -13.05
N PRO A 38 -2.05 -13.29 -13.47
CA PRO A 38 -2.26 -12.00 -12.82
C PRO A 38 -2.50 -12.14 -11.32
N LEU A 39 -1.90 -11.27 -10.52
CA LEU A 39 -1.89 -11.43 -9.06
C LEU A 39 -3.29 -11.37 -8.41
N PHE A 40 -4.26 -10.69 -9.03
CA PHE A 40 -5.65 -10.68 -8.53
C PHE A 40 -6.34 -12.04 -8.62
N GLU A 41 -5.90 -12.92 -9.53
CA GLU A 41 -6.42 -14.29 -9.64
C GLU A 41 -5.81 -15.20 -8.55
N LYS A 42 -4.67 -14.80 -7.99
CA LYS A 42 -3.95 -15.58 -6.99
C LYS A 42 -4.21 -15.16 -5.56
N PHE A 43 -4.40 -13.87 -5.32
CA PHE A 43 -4.67 -13.32 -4.00
C PHE A 43 -6.16 -12.99 -3.84
N ASP A 44 -6.75 -13.54 -2.79
CA ASP A 44 -8.17 -13.38 -2.45
C ASP A 44 -8.46 -12.03 -1.79
N LEU A 45 -7.43 -11.45 -1.17
CA LEU A 45 -7.52 -10.20 -0.44
C LEU A 45 -6.25 -9.39 -0.65
N ILE A 46 -6.36 -8.17 -1.17
CA ILE A 46 -5.21 -7.28 -1.37
C ILE A 46 -5.40 -5.97 -0.62
N TYR A 47 -4.49 -5.67 0.30
CA TYR A 47 -4.50 -4.45 1.12
C TYR A 47 -3.32 -3.55 0.78
N GLY A 48 -3.57 -2.24 0.80
CA GLY A 48 -2.54 -1.25 0.50
C GLY A 48 -2.70 0.03 1.32
N THR A 49 -1.55 0.60 1.69
CA THR A 49 -1.46 1.92 2.32
C THR A 49 -0.63 2.86 1.46
N SER A 50 -1.10 4.09 1.22
CA SER A 50 -0.38 5.12 0.45
C SER A 50 0.06 4.61 -0.92
N THR A 51 1.34 4.66 -1.28
CA THR A 51 1.89 3.99 -2.47
C THR A 51 1.39 2.55 -2.65
N GLY A 52 1.32 1.76 -1.56
CA GLY A 52 0.78 0.42 -1.59
C GLY A 52 -0.70 0.37 -1.97
N ALA A 53 -1.49 1.41 -1.66
CA ALA A 53 -2.88 1.54 -2.10
C ALA A 53 -3.00 1.77 -3.61
N ILE A 54 -2.12 2.57 -4.20
CA ILE A 54 -2.05 2.76 -5.66
C ILE A 54 -1.80 1.40 -6.34
N ILE A 55 -0.79 0.67 -5.86
CA ILE A 55 -0.41 -0.63 -6.43
C ILE A 55 -1.52 -1.67 -6.21
N ALA A 56 -2.08 -1.76 -5.00
CA ALA A 56 -3.15 -2.68 -4.66
C ALA A 56 -4.39 -2.45 -5.54
N ALA A 57 -4.82 -1.19 -5.70
CA ALA A 57 -5.95 -0.85 -6.55
C ALA A 57 -5.71 -1.27 -8.00
N LEU A 58 -4.51 -1.02 -8.53
CA LEU A 58 -4.21 -1.39 -9.92
C LEU A 58 -4.14 -2.91 -10.14
N LEU A 59 -3.56 -3.65 -9.19
CA LEU A 59 -3.62 -5.11 -9.20
C LEU A 59 -5.07 -5.59 -9.14
N GLY A 60 -5.89 -5.00 -8.26
CA GLY A 60 -7.31 -5.34 -8.11
C GLY A 60 -8.15 -5.06 -9.36
N LEU A 61 -7.77 -4.07 -10.18
CA LEU A 61 -8.39 -3.83 -11.50
C LEU A 61 -7.89 -4.80 -12.59
N GLY A 62 -6.92 -5.64 -12.26
CA GLY A 62 -6.35 -6.67 -13.10
C GLY A 62 -5.24 -6.20 -14.04
N LYS A 63 -4.53 -5.12 -13.69
CA LYS A 63 -3.30 -4.74 -14.39
C LYS A 63 -2.15 -5.66 -13.99
N SER A 64 -1.30 -6.01 -14.96
CA SER A 64 -0.04 -6.70 -14.71
C SER A 64 0.97 -5.81 -13.98
N VAL A 65 1.95 -6.42 -13.31
CA VAL A 65 2.98 -5.67 -12.58
C VAL A 65 3.77 -4.75 -13.51
N GLU A 66 3.96 -5.12 -14.78
CA GLU A 66 4.68 -4.31 -15.76
C GLU A 66 3.89 -3.07 -16.21
N GLU A 67 2.58 -3.20 -16.42
CA GLU A 67 1.70 -2.05 -16.68
C GLU A 67 1.70 -1.09 -15.50
N ILE A 68 1.62 -1.62 -14.27
CA ILE A 68 1.69 -0.81 -13.05
C ILE A 68 3.02 -0.09 -12.96
N ARG A 69 4.14 -0.78 -13.22
CA ARG A 69 5.48 -0.17 -13.20
C ARG A 69 5.60 0.99 -14.18
N THR A 70 5.02 0.85 -15.38
CA THR A 70 5.02 1.90 -16.40
C THR A 70 4.27 3.13 -15.90
N LEU A 71 3.02 2.96 -15.46
CA LEU A 71 2.23 4.05 -14.87
C LEU A 71 2.94 4.68 -13.65
N TYR A 72 3.52 3.85 -12.79
CA TYR A 72 4.21 4.30 -11.59
C TYR A 72 5.42 5.17 -11.94
N ARG A 73 6.21 4.77 -12.93
CA ARG A 73 7.34 5.57 -13.44
C ARG A 73 6.88 6.89 -14.02
N ASP A 74 5.84 6.88 -14.84
CA ASP A 74 5.41 8.05 -15.61
C ASP A 74 4.74 9.12 -14.72
N HIS A 75 4.06 8.70 -13.66
CA HIS A 75 3.29 9.60 -12.81
C HIS A 75 3.90 9.84 -11.43
N VAL A 76 4.36 8.80 -10.72
CA VAL A 76 4.84 8.99 -9.34
C VAL A 76 6.11 9.82 -9.32
N VAL A 77 6.97 9.72 -10.32
CA VAL A 77 8.15 10.61 -10.44
C VAL A 77 7.71 12.07 -10.57
N LYS A 78 6.65 12.37 -11.33
CA LYS A 78 6.08 13.74 -11.43
C LYS A 78 5.54 14.22 -10.08
N VAL A 79 4.78 13.37 -9.38
CA VAL A 79 4.26 13.67 -8.03
C VAL A 79 5.40 13.94 -7.04
N MET A 80 6.45 13.14 -7.08
CA MET A 80 7.58 13.28 -6.15
C MET A 80 8.47 14.48 -6.48
N ALA A 81 8.58 14.85 -7.77
CA ALA A 81 9.30 16.02 -8.25
C ALA A 81 8.61 17.35 -7.93
N ALA A 82 7.28 17.38 -7.84
CA ALA A 82 6.54 18.60 -7.50
C ALA A 82 6.95 19.15 -6.12
N TRP A 83 7.12 20.46 -6.00
CA TRP A 83 7.71 21.08 -4.80
C TRP A 83 6.67 21.53 -3.77
N LEU A 84 5.57 22.11 -4.24
CA LEU A 84 4.50 22.62 -3.38
C LEU A 84 3.47 21.52 -3.08
N PRO A 85 2.86 21.49 -1.88
CA PRO A 85 1.83 20.51 -1.55
C PRO A 85 0.63 20.53 -2.52
N SER A 86 0.22 21.71 -2.98
CA SER A 86 -0.82 21.87 -4.00
C SER A 86 -0.42 21.22 -5.32
N SER A 87 0.79 21.47 -5.80
CA SER A 87 1.31 20.86 -7.04
C SER A 87 1.46 19.35 -6.93
N LYS A 88 1.88 18.83 -5.77
CA LYS A 88 1.93 17.38 -5.50
C LYS A 88 0.54 16.76 -5.54
N THR A 89 -0.44 17.43 -4.94
CA THR A 89 -1.84 16.99 -4.91
C THR A 89 -2.43 16.99 -6.31
N ALA A 90 -2.25 18.06 -7.09
CA ALA A 90 -2.71 18.14 -8.47
C ALA A 90 -2.12 17.02 -9.36
N ALA A 91 -0.82 16.74 -9.22
CA ALA A 91 -0.18 15.64 -9.98
C ALA A 91 -0.70 14.25 -9.56
N LEU A 92 -1.07 14.08 -8.28
CA LEU A 92 -1.68 12.85 -7.79
C LEU A 92 -3.13 12.70 -8.27
N GLU A 93 -3.88 13.80 -8.35
CA GLU A 93 -5.23 13.84 -8.91
C GLU A 93 -5.23 13.56 -10.41
N GLU A 94 -4.28 14.10 -11.17
CA GLU A 94 -4.08 13.79 -12.59
C GLU A 94 -3.80 12.29 -12.79
N LEU A 95 -2.86 11.72 -12.02
CA LEU A 95 -2.62 10.27 -12.00
C LEU A 95 -3.91 9.49 -11.72
N ALA A 96 -4.65 9.89 -10.69
CA ALA A 96 -5.86 9.17 -10.29
C ALA A 96 -6.96 9.27 -11.35
N ALA A 97 -7.11 10.41 -12.02
CA ALA A 97 -8.05 10.60 -13.12
C ALA A 97 -7.67 9.76 -14.34
N ASP A 98 -6.40 9.76 -14.74
CA ASP A 98 -5.90 9.00 -15.90
C ASP A 98 -6.03 7.49 -15.69
N VAL A 99 -5.82 7.03 -14.45
CA VAL A 99 -5.71 5.60 -14.15
C VAL A 99 -7.02 4.99 -13.67
N PHE A 100 -7.76 5.69 -12.81
CA PHE A 100 -8.99 5.19 -12.20
C PHE A 100 -10.24 5.84 -12.77
N GLY A 101 -10.15 7.09 -13.25
CA GLY A 101 -11.31 7.86 -13.70
C GLY A 101 -12.42 7.87 -12.65
N GLU A 102 -13.65 7.60 -13.10
CA GLU A 102 -14.84 7.52 -12.25
C GLU A 102 -15.15 6.09 -11.77
N LEU A 103 -14.19 5.15 -11.88
CA LEU A 103 -14.40 3.77 -11.44
C LEU A 103 -14.68 3.72 -9.94
N LYS A 104 -15.67 2.91 -9.58
CA LYS A 104 -16.02 2.60 -8.20
C LYS A 104 -15.52 1.19 -7.84
N PHE A 105 -15.74 0.81 -6.58
CA PHE A 105 -15.19 -0.41 -6.00
C PHE A 105 -15.76 -1.70 -6.62
N ASP A 106 -16.91 -1.64 -7.29
CA ASP A 106 -17.48 -2.76 -8.06
C ASP A 106 -16.64 -3.15 -9.29
N ALA A 107 -15.72 -2.28 -9.73
CA ALA A 107 -14.78 -2.58 -10.81
C ALA A 107 -13.63 -3.53 -10.38
N PHE A 108 -13.41 -3.74 -9.08
CA PHE A 108 -12.35 -4.63 -8.60
C PHE A 108 -12.68 -6.10 -8.87
N LYS A 109 -11.67 -6.85 -9.30
CA LYS A 109 -11.73 -8.29 -9.63
C LYS A 109 -11.37 -9.20 -8.44
N THR A 110 -10.94 -8.62 -7.32
CA THR A 110 -10.65 -9.30 -6.05
C THR A 110 -11.02 -8.38 -4.89
N ASP A 111 -11.11 -8.92 -3.66
CA ASP A 111 -11.46 -8.10 -2.49
C ASP A 111 -10.28 -7.18 -2.13
N ILE A 112 -10.54 -5.87 -2.02
CA ILE A 112 -9.53 -4.83 -1.78
C ILE A 112 -9.76 -4.16 -0.42
N GLY A 113 -8.66 -3.76 0.23
CA GLY A 113 -8.68 -2.83 1.36
C GLY A 113 -7.69 -1.67 1.16
N ILE A 114 -8.20 -0.46 1.03
CA ILE A 114 -7.36 0.76 0.99
C ILE A 114 -7.41 1.42 2.36
N VAL A 115 -6.25 1.59 3.00
CA VAL A 115 -6.17 2.15 4.35
C VAL A 115 -6.00 3.67 4.31
N GLY A 116 -6.85 4.39 5.01
CA GLY A 116 -6.73 5.82 5.26
C GLY A 116 -6.89 6.14 6.75
N THR A 117 -6.68 7.40 7.09
CA THR A 117 -6.90 7.93 8.43
C THR A 117 -8.08 8.89 8.40
N ARG A 118 -9.11 8.63 9.20
CA ARG A 118 -10.16 9.61 9.49
C ARG A 118 -9.58 10.64 10.44
N TRP A 119 -9.24 11.79 9.90
CA TRP A 119 -8.40 12.76 10.59
C TRP A 119 -9.08 13.38 11.80
N LEU A 120 -10.34 13.80 11.65
CA LEU A 120 -11.08 14.49 12.71
C LEU A 120 -11.50 13.55 13.84
N GLU A 121 -11.72 12.27 13.55
CA GLU A 121 -12.08 11.26 14.56
C GLU A 121 -10.89 10.40 15.03
N GLU A 122 -9.68 10.72 14.58
CA GLU A 122 -8.42 10.10 15.05
C GLU A 122 -8.43 8.56 14.98
N ARG A 123 -9.05 8.00 13.94
CA ARG A 123 -9.26 6.55 13.78
C ARG A 123 -8.98 6.07 12.36
N PRO A 124 -8.73 4.77 12.14
CA PRO A 124 -8.60 4.24 10.79
C PRO A 124 -9.92 4.31 10.01
N ILE A 125 -9.80 4.46 8.70
CA ILE A 125 -10.85 4.16 7.71
C ILE A 125 -10.27 3.18 6.70
N ILE A 126 -11.01 2.13 6.38
CA ILE A 126 -10.59 1.14 5.38
C ILE A 126 -11.68 1.10 4.32
N PHE A 127 -11.34 1.53 3.11
CA PHE A 127 -12.23 1.43 1.97
C PHE A 127 -12.18 -0.02 1.47
N LYS A 128 -13.31 -0.71 1.57
CA LYS A 128 -13.44 -2.15 1.30
C LYS A 128 -14.35 -2.38 0.10
N THR A 129 -14.07 -3.41 -0.68
CA THR A 129 -14.89 -3.80 -1.86
C THR A 129 -16.18 -4.52 -1.46
N ASN A 130 -16.11 -5.38 -0.44
CA ASN A 130 -17.13 -6.37 -0.19
C ASN A 130 -17.70 -6.29 1.22
N ARG A 131 -19.03 -6.43 1.33
CA ARG A 131 -19.76 -6.45 2.61
C ARG A 131 -19.25 -7.53 3.56
N ARG A 132 -18.74 -8.65 3.03
CA ARG A 132 -18.15 -9.72 3.85
C ARG A 132 -16.88 -9.28 4.59
N GLN A 133 -16.13 -8.30 4.06
CA GLN A 133 -14.96 -7.73 4.73
C GLN A 133 -15.36 -6.81 5.89
N ALA A 134 -16.62 -6.41 6.03
CA ALA A 134 -17.04 -5.49 7.08
C ALA A 134 -17.22 -6.22 8.43
N PHE A 135 -16.35 -5.95 9.39
CA PHE A 135 -16.45 -6.51 10.74
C PHE A 135 -17.74 -6.07 11.45
N SER A 136 -18.06 -4.77 11.36
CA SER A 136 -19.29 -4.16 11.89
C SER A 136 -19.97 -3.31 10.81
N GLY A 137 -21.20 -2.86 11.06
CA GLY A 137 -21.92 -2.00 10.12
C GLY A 137 -22.36 -2.68 8.83
N LYS A 138 -22.44 -4.02 8.79
CA LYS A 138 -22.86 -4.79 7.59
C LYS A 138 -24.21 -4.31 7.03
N ALA A 139 -25.14 -3.82 7.84
CA ALA A 139 -26.46 -3.38 7.37
C ALA A 139 -26.41 -2.10 6.51
N SER A 140 -25.46 -1.22 6.77
CA SER A 140 -25.25 0.05 6.06
C SER A 140 -23.95 0.04 5.26
N PHE A 141 -23.45 -1.14 4.89
CA PHE A 141 -22.21 -1.26 4.14
C PHE A 141 -22.41 -0.78 2.71
N GLU A 142 -21.56 0.15 2.29
CA GLU A 142 -21.40 0.57 0.91
C GLU A 142 -19.93 0.41 0.53
N ALA A 143 -19.67 -0.23 -0.62
CA ALA A 143 -18.30 -0.46 -1.09
C ALA A 143 -17.57 0.88 -1.26
N GLY A 144 -16.37 0.98 -0.68
CA GLY A 144 -15.61 2.23 -0.65
C GLY A 144 -16.34 3.41 0.02
N PHE A 145 -17.35 3.17 0.86
CA PHE A 145 -18.25 4.22 1.37
C PHE A 145 -18.94 5.02 0.23
N GLY A 146 -19.09 4.44 -0.96
CA GLY A 146 -19.74 5.05 -2.12
C GLY A 146 -18.86 5.97 -2.98
N CYS A 147 -17.62 6.22 -2.56
CA CYS A 147 -16.68 7.07 -3.33
C CYS A 147 -16.03 6.32 -4.50
N THR A 148 -15.30 7.06 -5.34
CA THR A 148 -14.50 6.48 -6.42
C THR A 148 -13.23 5.83 -5.87
N ILE A 149 -12.62 4.96 -6.67
CA ILE A 149 -11.29 4.40 -6.36
C ILE A 149 -10.26 5.54 -6.26
N ALA A 150 -10.36 6.53 -7.17
CA ALA A 150 -9.51 7.71 -7.16
C ALA A 150 -9.54 8.44 -5.80
N ASP A 151 -10.73 8.71 -5.27
CA ASP A 151 -10.89 9.39 -3.98
C ASP A 151 -10.27 8.63 -2.81
N ALA A 152 -10.49 7.30 -2.75
CA ALA A 152 -9.94 6.45 -1.71
C ALA A 152 -8.40 6.40 -1.78
N VAL A 153 -7.84 6.25 -2.98
CA VAL A 153 -6.39 6.21 -3.20
C VAL A 153 -5.74 7.56 -2.87
N ILE A 154 -6.29 8.68 -3.35
CA ILE A 154 -5.79 10.02 -3.02
C ILE A 154 -5.83 10.23 -1.49
N GLY A 155 -6.93 9.86 -0.83
CA GLY A 155 -7.04 9.93 0.62
C GLY A 155 -5.95 9.14 1.33
N SER A 156 -5.69 7.91 0.89
CA SER A 156 -4.64 7.03 1.41
C SER A 156 -3.21 7.57 1.21
N CYS A 157 -2.99 8.44 0.22
CA CYS A 157 -1.70 9.05 -0.10
C CYS A 157 -1.51 10.47 0.44
N SER A 158 -2.54 11.08 1.05
CA SER A 158 -2.54 12.50 1.43
C SER A 158 -1.80 12.76 2.74
N ALA A 159 -0.47 12.58 2.74
CA ALA A 159 0.40 12.79 3.89
C ALA A 159 0.67 14.29 4.09
N TYR A 160 -0.02 14.92 5.06
CA TYR A 160 0.27 16.31 5.41
C TYR A 160 1.61 16.42 6.16
N PRO A 161 2.48 17.41 5.86
CA PRO A 161 2.25 18.56 4.99
C PRO A 161 2.71 18.41 3.54
N PHE A 162 3.07 17.20 3.07
CA PHE A 162 3.51 16.98 1.68
C PHE A 162 2.38 17.11 0.66
N PHE A 163 1.15 16.81 1.06
CA PHE A 163 -0.05 16.91 0.24
C PHE A 163 -1.09 17.79 0.94
N GLU A 164 -2.04 18.31 0.17
CA GLU A 164 -3.18 19.04 0.70
C GLU A 164 -4.15 18.10 1.44
N LYS A 165 -5.20 18.70 2.02
CA LYS A 165 -6.23 17.94 2.71
C LYS A 165 -7.17 17.31 1.69
N LYS A 166 -7.37 15.99 1.75
CA LYS A 166 -8.40 15.31 0.96
C LYS A 166 -9.68 15.17 1.76
N PHE A 167 -10.79 15.53 1.13
CA PHE A 167 -12.12 15.22 1.61
C PHE A 167 -12.76 14.20 0.66
N VAL A 168 -13.34 13.16 1.24
CA VAL A 168 -14.10 12.14 0.51
C VAL A 168 -15.58 12.35 0.82
N LEU A 169 -16.41 12.39 -0.22
CA LEU A 169 -17.86 12.41 -0.09
C LEU A 169 -18.38 10.97 -0.13
N THR A 170 -19.11 10.55 0.89
CA THR A 170 -19.71 9.22 0.93
C THR A 170 -20.97 9.16 0.05
N GLY A 171 -21.43 7.95 -0.29
CA GLY A 171 -22.71 7.74 -0.98
C GLY A 171 -23.93 8.25 -0.18
N HIS A 172 -23.75 8.48 1.12
CA HIS A 172 -24.76 9.08 2.01
C HIS A 172 -24.62 10.60 2.17
N GLY A 173 -23.70 11.24 1.43
CA GLY A 173 -23.49 12.69 1.45
C GLY A 173 -22.65 13.21 2.61
N GLU A 174 -21.99 12.33 3.37
CA GLU A 174 -21.11 12.72 4.46
C GLU A 174 -19.75 13.15 3.91
N ARG A 175 -19.18 14.22 4.45
CA ARG A 175 -17.87 14.72 4.04
C ARG A 175 -16.81 14.34 5.08
N ILE A 176 -15.91 13.45 4.72
CA ILE A 176 -14.89 12.90 5.63
C ILE A 176 -13.51 13.45 5.25
N GLU A 177 -12.79 14.03 6.21
CA GLU A 177 -11.37 14.36 6.02
C GLU A 177 -10.54 13.08 6.11
N VAL A 178 -9.92 12.70 5.00
CA VAL A 178 -9.10 11.48 4.88
C VAL A 178 -7.65 11.88 4.67
N ARG A 179 -6.77 11.28 5.46
CA ARG A 179 -5.31 11.45 5.37
C ARG A 179 -4.63 10.11 5.14
N ASP A 180 -3.33 10.19 4.88
CA ASP A 180 -2.52 9.02 4.58
C ASP A 180 -2.72 7.90 5.61
N GLY A 181 -2.89 6.67 5.14
CA GLY A 181 -3.08 5.52 6.02
C GLY A 181 -1.86 5.19 6.86
N GLY A 182 -0.68 5.72 6.50
CA GLY A 182 0.58 5.50 7.19
C GLY A 182 0.59 5.99 8.65
N PHE A 183 -0.27 6.95 9.00
CA PHE A 183 -0.45 7.38 10.39
C PHE A 183 -1.03 6.28 11.28
N VAL A 184 -1.88 5.40 10.73
CA VAL A 184 -2.57 4.34 11.50
C VAL A 184 -2.03 2.95 11.21
N ALA A 185 -1.71 2.63 9.96
CA ALA A 185 -1.08 1.37 9.57
C ALA A 185 -0.33 1.52 8.25
N ASN A 186 0.94 1.91 8.34
CA ASN A 186 1.81 1.95 7.16
C ASN A 186 2.12 0.55 6.62
N ASN A 187 2.01 -0.49 7.45
CA ASN A 187 1.92 -1.90 7.04
C ASN A 187 0.48 -2.39 7.34
N PRO A 188 -0.36 -2.62 6.31
CA PRO A 188 -1.76 -2.95 6.51
C PRO A 188 -2.02 -4.44 6.79
N ALA A 189 -0.98 -5.28 6.95
CA ALA A 189 -1.13 -6.73 7.08
C ALA A 189 -2.02 -7.14 8.26
N LEU A 190 -1.92 -6.43 9.39
CA LEU A 190 -2.74 -6.73 10.56
C LEU A 190 -4.24 -6.53 10.26
N PHE A 191 -4.61 -5.44 9.59
CA PHE A 191 -6.00 -5.21 9.18
C PHE A 191 -6.49 -6.27 8.20
N ALA A 192 -5.65 -6.62 7.21
CA ALA A 192 -5.99 -7.65 6.24
C ALA A 192 -6.22 -9.02 6.90
N ILE A 193 -5.39 -9.40 7.89
CA ILE A 193 -5.54 -10.64 8.66
C ILE A 193 -6.81 -10.63 9.50
N VAL A 194 -7.11 -9.52 10.18
CA VAL A 194 -8.35 -9.38 10.95
C VAL A 194 -9.56 -9.55 10.04
N ASP A 195 -9.54 -8.97 8.85
CA ASP A 195 -10.65 -9.13 7.91
C ASP A 195 -10.75 -10.56 7.34
N ALA A 196 -9.62 -11.20 7.02
CA ALA A 196 -9.59 -12.60 6.59
C ALA A 196 -10.13 -13.57 7.66
N THR A 197 -9.74 -13.36 8.92
CA THR A 197 -10.08 -14.29 10.01
C THR A 197 -11.44 -13.98 10.62
N GLU A 198 -11.65 -12.76 11.09
CA GLU A 198 -12.83 -12.40 11.87
C GLU A 198 -14.04 -12.01 11.00
N SER A 199 -13.81 -11.40 9.83
CA SER A 199 -14.91 -10.96 8.95
C SER A 199 -15.28 -11.99 7.90
N LEU A 200 -14.28 -12.56 7.21
CA LEU A 200 -14.44 -13.59 6.18
C LEU A 200 -14.53 -15.01 6.76
N GLY A 201 -14.12 -15.22 8.00
CA GLY A 201 -14.32 -16.48 8.73
C GLY A 201 -13.30 -17.57 8.43
N PHE A 202 -12.16 -17.25 7.81
CA PHE A 202 -11.11 -18.25 7.59
C PHE A 202 -10.39 -18.59 8.90
N PRO A 203 -10.15 -19.87 9.20
CA PRO A 203 -9.29 -20.26 10.31
C PRO A 203 -7.90 -19.64 10.16
N ARG A 204 -7.29 -19.23 11.28
CA ARG A 204 -5.94 -18.61 11.28
C ARG A 204 -4.89 -19.49 10.59
N THR A 205 -5.02 -20.81 10.74
CA THR A 205 -4.16 -21.83 10.12
C THR A 205 -4.29 -21.91 8.61
N ASP A 206 -5.34 -21.31 8.02
CA ASP A 206 -5.67 -21.37 6.60
C ASP A 206 -5.43 -20.02 5.91
N VAL A 207 -5.06 -18.99 6.66
CA VAL A 207 -4.63 -17.69 6.12
C VAL A 207 -3.14 -17.75 5.77
N ARG A 208 -2.80 -17.30 4.56
CA ARG A 208 -1.42 -17.18 4.06
C ARG A 208 -1.18 -15.73 3.67
N VAL A 209 -0.19 -15.08 4.27
CA VAL A 209 0.07 -13.66 4.06
C VAL A 209 1.40 -13.46 3.35
N VAL A 210 1.39 -12.72 2.24
CA VAL A 210 2.59 -12.11 1.67
C VAL A 210 2.54 -10.62 1.98
N SER A 211 3.41 -10.15 2.86
CA SER A 211 3.55 -8.74 3.21
C SER A 211 4.79 -8.18 2.55
N ILE A 212 4.66 -7.12 1.76
CA ILE A 212 5.75 -6.53 1.00
C ILE A 212 5.97 -5.10 1.48
N GLY A 213 7.18 -4.86 1.98
CA GLY A 213 7.63 -3.56 2.40
C GLY A 213 8.12 -2.73 1.23
N VAL A 214 8.75 -1.61 1.57
CA VAL A 214 9.44 -0.76 0.61
C VAL A 214 10.95 -0.75 0.83
N GLY A 215 11.47 -1.63 1.70
CA GLY A 215 12.87 -1.65 2.14
C GLY A 215 13.22 -0.52 3.12
N GLU A 216 14.28 -0.77 3.89
CA GLU A 216 14.93 0.22 4.77
C GLU A 216 16.25 0.67 4.14
N TYR A 217 16.43 1.98 3.99
CA TYR A 217 17.60 2.57 3.35
C TYR A 217 18.24 3.64 4.24
N PRO A 218 19.55 3.88 4.09
CA PRO A 218 20.17 5.02 4.73
C PRO A 218 19.61 6.34 4.15
N PRO A 219 19.51 7.41 4.96
CA PRO A 219 19.02 8.70 4.47
C PRO A 219 20.01 9.31 3.45
N PRO A 220 19.52 10.02 2.42
CA PRO A 220 20.38 10.60 1.40
C PRO A 220 21.29 11.69 1.96
N LYS A 221 22.56 11.72 1.51
CA LYS A 221 23.50 12.79 1.81
C LYS A 221 23.21 14.00 0.91
N LEU A 222 22.35 14.90 1.37
CA LEU A 222 22.04 16.12 0.64
C LEU A 222 23.16 17.18 0.80
N PRO A 223 23.47 18.00 -0.22
CA PRO A 223 24.42 19.10 -0.12
C PRO A 223 24.00 20.13 0.93
N THR A 224 24.96 20.80 1.59
CA THR A 224 24.69 21.80 2.65
C THR A 224 23.86 22.99 2.18
N TRP A 225 23.96 23.35 0.90
CA TRP A 225 23.19 24.41 0.26
C TRP A 225 21.76 23.99 -0.14
N SER A 226 21.41 22.69 -0.05
CA SER A 226 20.10 22.19 -0.48
C SER A 226 19.00 22.57 0.51
N VAL A 227 17.97 23.29 0.05
CA VAL A 227 16.77 23.60 0.84
C VAL A 227 16.09 22.32 1.36
N ARG A 228 16.06 21.25 0.54
CA ARG A 228 15.53 19.93 0.92
C ARG A 228 16.26 19.33 2.13
N LYS A 229 17.57 19.59 2.29
CA LYS A 229 18.34 19.13 3.46
C LYS A 229 17.91 19.82 4.74
N TRP A 230 17.63 21.12 4.67
CA TRP A 230 17.18 21.86 5.83
C TRP A 230 15.73 21.50 6.18
N ALA A 231 14.88 21.36 5.17
CA ALA A 231 13.51 20.86 5.33
C ALA A 231 13.46 19.47 5.97
N SER A 232 14.30 18.52 5.54
CA SER A 232 14.31 17.16 6.11
C SER A 232 14.77 17.09 7.57
N LYS A 233 15.44 18.13 8.06
CA LYS A 233 15.85 18.28 9.46
C LYS A 233 14.81 18.97 10.34
N LEU A 234 13.73 19.50 9.76
CA LEU A 234 12.67 20.12 10.54
C LEU A 234 12.05 19.09 11.50
N PRO A 235 11.80 19.44 12.77
CA PRO A 235 11.23 18.51 13.75
C PRO A 235 9.94 17.86 13.26
N THR A 236 9.09 18.58 12.53
CA THR A 236 7.84 18.09 11.95
C THR A 236 8.07 16.97 10.93
N MET A 237 9.09 17.10 10.09
CA MET A 237 9.42 16.13 9.03
C MET A 237 10.04 14.87 9.62
N VAL A 238 10.95 15.05 10.59
CA VAL A 238 11.52 13.94 11.35
C VAL A 238 10.44 13.20 12.11
N PHE A 239 9.53 13.92 12.78
CA PHE A 239 8.40 13.34 13.49
C PHE A 239 7.51 12.54 12.55
N LEU A 240 7.12 13.10 11.40
CA LEU A 240 6.30 12.40 10.41
C LEU A 240 6.94 11.09 9.91
N GLN A 241 8.22 11.13 9.53
CA GLN A 241 8.95 9.93 9.09
C GLN A 241 9.05 8.89 10.21
N LYS A 242 9.36 9.32 11.44
CA LYS A 242 9.42 8.42 12.60
C LYS A 242 8.06 7.82 12.92
N THR A 243 6.98 8.58 12.85
CA THR A 243 5.62 8.09 13.07
C THR A 243 5.24 7.01 12.07
N MET A 244 5.54 7.20 10.78
CA MET A 244 5.27 6.18 9.76
C MET A 244 6.11 4.91 9.97
N GLU A 245 7.38 5.04 10.35
CA GLU A 245 8.22 3.87 10.67
C GLU A 245 7.71 3.15 11.92
N ILE A 246 7.38 3.88 12.99
CA ILE A 246 6.79 3.33 14.21
C ILE A 246 5.48 2.61 13.89
N SER A 247 4.64 3.17 13.04
CA SER A 247 3.38 2.57 12.55
C SER A 247 3.64 1.24 11.84
N THR A 248 4.62 1.20 10.92
CA THR A 248 5.04 -0.03 10.21
C THR A 248 5.48 -1.11 11.20
N GLN A 249 6.41 -0.78 12.10
CA GLN A 249 6.98 -1.73 13.05
C GLN A 249 5.95 -2.20 14.08
N SER A 250 5.11 -1.29 14.59
CA SER A 250 4.07 -1.63 15.57
C SER A 250 3.05 -2.61 14.99
N MET A 251 2.60 -2.39 13.75
CA MET A 251 1.66 -3.29 13.09
C MET A 251 2.26 -4.69 12.87
N ASP A 252 3.52 -4.79 12.45
CA ASP A 252 4.17 -6.10 12.28
C ASP A 252 4.43 -6.80 13.62
N GLN A 253 4.82 -6.07 14.68
CA GLN A 253 4.99 -6.65 16.01
C GLN A 253 3.66 -7.17 16.57
N LEU A 254 2.59 -6.38 16.50
CA LEU A 254 1.26 -6.80 16.96
C LEU A 254 0.76 -8.01 16.16
N ARG A 255 0.95 -8.04 14.85
CA ARG A 255 0.63 -9.21 14.01
C ARG A 255 1.33 -10.47 14.50
N LYS A 256 2.65 -10.41 14.73
CA LYS A 256 3.44 -11.55 15.22
C LYS A 256 2.94 -12.06 16.57
N VAL A 257 2.50 -11.17 17.46
CA VAL A 257 2.04 -11.55 18.81
C VAL A 257 0.63 -12.10 18.79
N LEU A 258 -0.30 -11.45 18.09
CA LEU A 258 -1.73 -11.77 18.11
C LEU A 258 -2.13 -12.90 17.15
N PHE A 259 -1.38 -13.08 16.05
CA PHE A 259 -1.71 -14.01 14.95
C PHE A 259 -0.52 -14.93 14.62
N ARG A 260 0.04 -15.60 15.63
CA ARG A 260 1.20 -16.51 15.49
C ARG A 260 0.98 -17.67 14.52
N GLU A 261 -0.26 -18.14 14.42
CA GLU A 261 -0.64 -19.28 13.57
C GLU A 261 -0.79 -18.89 12.09
N VAL A 262 -0.92 -17.58 11.81
CA VAL A 262 -1.05 -17.07 10.44
C VAL A 262 0.32 -17.07 9.79
N GLN A 263 0.51 -17.96 8.83
CA GLN A 263 1.77 -18.07 8.12
C GLN A 263 1.99 -16.79 7.29
N THR A 264 3.16 -16.17 7.43
CA THR A 264 3.47 -14.88 6.79
C THR A 264 4.87 -14.89 6.19
N VAL A 265 4.98 -14.60 4.89
CA VAL A 265 6.23 -14.24 4.22
C VAL A 265 6.32 -12.71 4.18
N ARG A 266 7.37 -12.15 4.80
CA ARG A 266 7.62 -10.71 4.81
C ARG A 266 8.82 -10.39 3.92
N ILE A 267 8.60 -9.69 2.82
CA ILE A 267 9.64 -9.22 1.90
C ILE A 267 9.94 -7.76 2.23
N HIS A 268 10.98 -7.54 3.04
CA HIS A 268 11.42 -6.20 3.44
C HIS A 268 12.85 -6.27 3.97
N ASN A 269 13.81 -5.93 3.11
CA ASN A 269 15.22 -5.96 3.45
C ASN A 269 15.73 -4.60 3.91
N LYS A 270 16.74 -4.65 4.79
CA LYS A 270 17.47 -3.48 5.27
C LYS A 270 18.80 -3.35 4.56
N TYR A 271 19.06 -2.16 4.07
CA TYR A 271 20.28 -1.78 3.37
C TYR A 271 21.06 -0.77 4.20
N THR A 272 22.38 -0.90 4.21
CA THR A 272 23.30 -0.02 4.97
C THR A 272 24.29 0.70 4.06
N GLN A 273 24.37 0.27 2.80
CA GLN A 273 25.28 0.81 1.80
C GLN A 273 24.94 2.27 1.47
N PRO A 274 25.88 3.23 1.60
CA PRO A 274 25.64 4.64 1.31
C PRO A 274 25.15 4.94 -0.11
N GLU A 275 25.55 4.13 -1.08
CA GLU A 275 25.13 4.23 -2.48
C GLU A 275 23.63 3.93 -2.68
N LEU A 276 23.02 3.18 -1.77
CA LEU A 276 21.57 2.92 -1.75
C LEU A 276 20.78 3.98 -0.98
N ALA A 277 21.42 5.10 -0.62
CA ALA A 277 20.76 6.14 0.15
C ALA A 277 19.66 6.83 -0.66
N THR A 278 18.45 6.77 -0.13
CA THR A 278 17.23 7.25 -0.78
C THR A 278 16.16 7.60 0.26
N ASP A 279 15.10 8.26 -0.17
CA ASP A 279 13.95 8.59 0.66
C ASP A 279 12.62 8.43 -0.13
N MET A 280 11.49 8.74 0.51
CA MET A 280 10.16 8.61 -0.10
C MET A 280 9.89 9.58 -1.26
N LEU A 281 10.72 10.60 -1.47
CA LEU A 281 10.60 11.62 -2.51
C LEU A 281 11.72 11.50 -3.56
N GLU A 282 12.30 10.31 -3.73
CA GLU A 282 13.31 10.06 -4.74
C GLU A 282 12.72 10.18 -6.15
N VAL A 283 13.49 10.80 -7.05
CA VAL A 283 13.09 11.05 -8.46
C VAL A 283 14.15 10.60 -9.45
N ASP A 284 15.35 10.26 -8.97
CA ASP A 284 16.43 9.72 -9.79
C ASP A 284 16.05 8.32 -10.29
N LEU A 285 15.88 8.19 -11.60
CA LEU A 285 15.42 6.95 -12.23
C LEU A 285 16.41 5.79 -12.08
N ASP A 286 17.72 6.06 -12.02
CA ASP A 286 18.73 5.01 -11.86
C ASP A 286 18.68 4.44 -10.45
N LYS A 287 18.49 5.30 -9.45
CA LYS A 287 18.24 4.84 -8.07
C LYS A 287 16.92 4.10 -7.94
N LEU A 288 15.85 4.60 -8.53
CA LEU A 288 14.55 3.92 -8.51
C LEU A 288 14.64 2.54 -9.20
N ASN A 289 15.39 2.43 -10.29
CA ASN A 289 15.68 1.16 -10.94
C ASN A 289 16.50 0.23 -10.02
N THR A 290 17.43 0.79 -9.23
CA THR A 290 18.15 0.03 -8.20
C THR A 290 17.20 -0.52 -7.13
N LEU A 291 16.23 0.26 -6.66
CA LEU A 291 15.22 -0.21 -5.71
C LEU A 291 14.39 -1.36 -6.29
N TRP A 292 14.01 -1.25 -7.56
CA TRP A 292 13.32 -2.31 -8.29
C TRP A 292 14.13 -3.60 -8.33
N LEU A 293 15.43 -3.54 -8.68
CA LEU A 293 16.30 -4.72 -8.66
C LEU A 293 16.40 -5.33 -7.26
N ARG A 294 16.52 -4.50 -6.21
CA ARG A 294 16.54 -4.96 -4.81
C ARG A 294 15.26 -5.64 -4.38
N GLY A 295 14.11 -5.18 -4.87
CA GLY A 295 12.82 -5.84 -4.69
C GLY A 295 12.81 -7.25 -5.28
N ARG A 296 13.31 -7.39 -6.51
CA ARG A 296 13.42 -8.70 -7.18
C ARG A 296 14.33 -9.65 -6.42
N ASP A 297 15.52 -9.19 -6.04
CA ASP A 297 16.48 -10.00 -5.26
C ASP A 297 15.84 -10.49 -3.95
N SER A 298 15.15 -9.60 -3.23
CA SER A 298 14.51 -9.94 -1.95
C SER A 298 13.38 -10.96 -2.10
N ALA A 299 12.63 -10.93 -3.22
CA ALA A 299 11.60 -11.93 -3.50
C ALA A 299 12.21 -13.29 -3.88
N ARG A 300 13.34 -13.31 -4.58
CA ARG A 300 14.08 -14.55 -4.90
C ARG A 300 14.65 -15.21 -3.65
N ASP A 301 15.19 -14.43 -2.73
CA ASP A 301 15.65 -14.94 -1.44
C ASP A 301 14.53 -15.64 -0.66
N ALA A 302 13.28 -15.21 -0.86
CA ALA A 302 12.08 -15.79 -0.25
C ALA A 302 11.35 -16.83 -1.14
N GLU A 303 11.91 -17.22 -2.30
CA GLU A 303 11.20 -18.02 -3.32
C GLU A 303 10.67 -19.36 -2.77
N SER A 304 11.46 -20.04 -1.93
CA SER A 304 11.07 -21.33 -1.33
C SER A 304 9.80 -21.21 -0.49
N ASP A 305 9.68 -20.14 0.31
CA ASP A 305 8.51 -19.93 1.16
C ASP A 305 7.33 -19.39 0.36
N LEU A 306 7.59 -18.55 -0.66
CA LEU A 306 6.56 -18.11 -1.60
C LEU A 306 5.93 -19.29 -2.37
N LYS A 307 6.75 -20.26 -2.80
CA LYS A 307 6.25 -21.50 -3.43
C LYS A 307 5.29 -22.25 -2.52
N LYS A 308 5.65 -22.45 -1.25
CA LYS A 308 4.79 -23.16 -0.27
C LYS A 308 3.45 -22.46 -0.03
N PHE A 309 3.40 -21.14 -0.15
CA PHE A 309 2.20 -20.35 0.14
C PHE A 309 1.28 -20.22 -1.07
N LEU A 310 1.89 -20.10 -2.25
CA LEU A 310 1.18 -19.74 -3.46
C LEU A 310 0.92 -20.94 -4.35
N LEU A 311 1.84 -21.89 -4.50
CA LEU A 311 1.67 -23.05 -5.39
C LEU A 311 1.04 -24.23 -4.66
#